data_AF-A0A0G1LP10-F1
#
_entry.id   AF-A0A0G1LP10-F1
#
_cell.length_a   1.000
_cell.length_b   1.000
_cell.length_c   1.000
_cell.angle_alpha   90.00
_cell.angle_beta   90.00
_cell.angle_gamma   90.00
#
_symmetry.space_group_name_H-M   'P 1'
#
loop_
_entity.id
_entity.type
_entity.pdbx_description
1 polymer ?
#
loop_
_entity_poly.entity_id
_entity_poly.type
_entity_poly.pdbx_seq_one_letter_code
_entity_poly.pdbx_strand_id
1 'polypeptide(L)'
;MRAQKRPYHLLRWLILFSVFFLTRFWILQHPPALYSDVKHDYERYANMWRYGLTPYRQHLYEYPPATIPILSAPLVVDQIGVGHYYLNYRVEIFLFEIVLFSILAYTVFRLPMKKSMQWGAIMFYLIAGVLAKDFWYEGLDLMFFGIFSILFCLILLVKQPSLFSRIVTWSLYWLTVSIKIMTAPLAVPIVLLEMKNWKREFKAIIAGFLIIWGLPLALYRSSLSVFIFFHAVRQMKYASFGSYIVEVINEFTKSEHRSVSPPDFEWIGPVAHQVTEIFKVLFPAAILVVMYIAWKRYRQHVKELVNPFTQYTYLIAVSLAYVFAIFLTGKTFSSPFHIWYIPLLTLFPYKNLKQQWFAYVSALLMLGMDTSSYLIAPKLHIWGSPITLTNVRDAFRFIPMFLLLSFFLKEGTMGLKKS
;
A
#
# COMPACT_ATOMS: atom_id res chain seq x y z
N MET A 1 3.98 -14.40 44.33
CA MET A 1 2.78 -13.81 43.67
C MET A 1 2.98 -12.31 43.50
N ARG A 2 3.06 -11.77 42.27
CA ARG A 2 3.09 -10.32 42.02
C ARG A 2 1.95 -9.96 41.07
N ALA A 3 0.78 -9.70 41.64
CA ALA A 3 -0.40 -9.19 40.96
C ALA A 3 -0.60 -7.72 41.35
N GLN A 4 -0.02 -6.76 40.61
CA GLN A 4 -0.38 -5.33 40.75
C GLN A 4 0.27 -4.42 39.68
N LYS A 5 0.05 -4.70 38.38
CA LYS A 5 0.34 -3.74 37.27
C LYS A 5 -0.73 -3.72 36.16
N ARG A 6 -1.98 -4.12 36.46
CA ARG A 6 -3.03 -4.33 35.44
C ARG A 6 -3.94 -3.14 35.08
N PRO A 7 -4.28 -2.16 35.95
CA PRO A 7 -5.33 -1.19 35.60
C PRO A 7 -4.91 -0.22 34.49
N TYR A 8 -3.66 0.24 34.52
CA TYR A 8 -3.14 1.17 33.50
C TYR A 8 -2.97 0.54 32.11
N HIS A 9 -2.86 -0.78 32.01
CA HIS A 9 -2.78 -1.46 30.72
C HIS A 9 -4.16 -1.50 30.05
N LEU A 10 -5.20 -1.88 30.80
CA LEU A 10 -6.57 -1.94 30.28
C LEU A 10 -7.06 -0.55 29.86
N LEU A 11 -6.85 0.47 30.70
CA LEU A 11 -7.26 1.85 30.38
C LEU A 11 -6.59 2.38 29.10
N ARG A 12 -5.31 2.05 28.87
CA ARG A 12 -4.61 2.46 27.64
C ARG A 12 -5.21 1.84 26.39
N TRP A 13 -5.52 0.54 26.43
CA TRP A 13 -6.16 -0.14 25.32
C TRP A 13 -7.57 0.39 25.08
N LEU A 14 -8.34 0.65 26.15
CA LEU A 14 -9.66 1.27 26.04
C LEU A 14 -9.58 2.63 25.35
N ILE A 15 -8.70 3.54 25.80
CA ILE A 15 -8.54 4.86 25.16
C ILE A 15 -8.15 4.71 23.69
N LEU A 16 -7.16 3.85 23.40
CA LEU A 16 -6.65 3.65 22.05
C LEU A 16 -7.72 3.10 21.10
N PHE A 17 -8.48 2.09 21.53
CA PHE A 17 -9.58 1.55 20.74
C PHE A 17 -10.74 2.52 20.64
N SER A 18 -11.06 3.28 21.69
CA SER A 18 -12.09 4.33 21.62
C SER A 18 -11.75 5.37 20.56
N VAL A 19 -10.51 5.90 20.53
CA VAL A 19 -10.09 6.86 19.51
C VAL A 19 -10.08 6.22 18.12
N PHE A 20 -9.59 4.98 18.00
CA PHE A 20 -9.66 4.23 16.74
C PHE A 20 -11.10 4.12 16.24
N PHE A 21 -12.02 3.61 17.05
CA PHE A 21 -13.42 3.45 16.69
C PHE A 21 -14.07 4.79 16.36
N LEU A 22 -13.85 5.84 17.15
CA LEU A 22 -14.38 7.18 16.85
C LEU A 22 -13.95 7.65 15.46
N THR A 23 -12.67 7.55 15.12
CA THR A 23 -12.16 7.96 13.81
C THR A 23 -12.65 7.06 12.67
N ARG A 24 -12.73 5.74 12.89
CA ARG A 24 -13.10 4.77 11.84
C ARG A 24 -14.58 4.67 11.58
N PHE A 25 -15.41 4.82 12.62
CA PHE A 25 -16.85 4.99 12.43
C PHE A 25 -17.13 6.29 11.68
N TRP A 26 -16.41 7.37 11.98
CA TRP A 26 -16.57 8.61 11.21
C TRP A 26 -16.24 8.41 9.72
N ILE A 27 -15.12 7.77 9.39
CA ILE A 27 -14.77 7.45 7.98
C ILE A 27 -15.87 6.58 7.33
N LEU A 28 -16.33 5.52 8.03
CA LEU A 28 -17.37 4.63 7.54
C LEU A 28 -18.68 5.38 7.24
N GLN A 29 -19.06 6.35 8.06
CA GLN A 29 -20.29 7.13 7.88
C GLN A 29 -20.17 8.27 6.85
N HIS A 30 -18.94 8.65 6.46
CA HIS A 30 -18.69 9.75 5.52
C HIS A 30 -17.96 9.24 4.26
N PRO A 31 -18.67 8.53 3.35
CA PRO A 31 -18.11 8.13 2.05
C PRO A 31 -17.62 9.34 1.23
N PRO A 32 -16.73 9.13 0.24
CA PRO A 32 -16.37 10.17 -0.71
C PRO A 32 -17.60 10.70 -1.46
N ALA A 33 -17.61 12.01 -1.72
CA ALA A 33 -18.74 12.68 -2.37
C ALA A 33 -18.82 12.43 -3.89
N LEU A 34 -17.70 12.07 -4.53
CA LEU A 34 -17.59 12.03 -5.99
C LEU A 34 -17.46 10.60 -6.53
N TYR A 35 -16.30 9.98 -6.34
CA TYR A 35 -15.95 8.71 -6.98
C TYR A 35 -15.47 7.68 -5.95
N SER A 36 -15.78 6.41 -6.23
CA SER A 36 -15.39 5.25 -5.43
C SER A 36 -15.26 4.05 -6.36
N ASP A 37 -14.11 3.36 -6.33
CA ASP A 37 -13.89 2.13 -7.11
C ASP A 37 -14.93 1.07 -6.71
N VAL A 38 -15.35 1.06 -5.45
CA VAL A 38 -16.30 0.07 -4.92
C VAL A 38 -17.67 0.21 -5.58
N LYS A 39 -18.19 1.44 -5.60
CA LYS A 39 -19.52 1.74 -6.14
C LYS A 39 -19.55 1.66 -7.67
N HIS A 40 -18.48 2.08 -8.34
CA HIS A 40 -18.49 2.22 -9.80
C HIS A 40 -17.95 1.00 -10.54
N ASP A 41 -17.01 0.25 -9.95
CA ASP A 41 -16.37 -0.89 -10.61
C ASP A 41 -16.59 -2.22 -9.88
N TYR A 42 -16.40 -2.28 -8.56
CA TYR A 42 -16.37 -3.56 -7.85
C TYR A 42 -17.74 -4.21 -7.77
N GLU A 43 -18.79 -3.41 -7.53
CA GLU A 43 -20.18 -3.89 -7.55
C GLU A 43 -20.54 -4.48 -8.92
N ARG A 44 -20.09 -3.82 -10.00
CA ARG A 44 -20.28 -4.33 -11.37
C ARG A 44 -19.60 -5.67 -11.54
N TYR A 45 -18.33 -5.81 -11.13
CA TYR A 45 -17.61 -7.09 -11.24
C TYR A 45 -18.27 -8.21 -10.46
N ALA A 46 -18.66 -7.95 -9.20
CA ALA A 46 -19.34 -8.92 -8.36
C ALA A 46 -20.65 -9.41 -8.99
N ASN A 47 -21.45 -8.49 -9.53
CA ASN A 47 -22.69 -8.83 -10.25
C ASN A 47 -22.40 -9.63 -11.53
N MET A 48 -21.43 -9.22 -12.36
CA MET A 48 -21.04 -9.96 -13.56
C MET A 48 -20.72 -11.42 -13.25
N TRP A 49 -19.90 -11.68 -12.22
CA TRP A 49 -19.52 -13.03 -11.84
C TRP A 49 -20.70 -13.82 -11.26
N ARG A 50 -21.53 -13.17 -10.45
CA ARG A 50 -22.74 -13.79 -9.89
C ARG A 50 -23.71 -14.25 -10.96
N TYR A 51 -23.85 -13.49 -12.04
CA TYR A 51 -24.73 -13.80 -13.18
C TYR A 51 -24.03 -14.58 -14.30
N GLY A 52 -22.89 -15.21 -14.00
CA GLY A 52 -22.27 -16.23 -14.87
C GLY A 52 -21.22 -15.73 -15.85
N LEU A 53 -20.82 -14.46 -15.82
CA LEU A 53 -19.68 -13.95 -16.59
C LEU A 53 -18.37 -14.28 -15.88
N THR A 54 -17.74 -15.38 -16.26
CA THR A 54 -16.50 -15.90 -15.67
C THR A 54 -15.35 -14.88 -15.80
N PRO A 55 -14.67 -14.52 -14.69
CA PRO A 55 -13.52 -13.60 -14.73
C PRO A 55 -12.40 -14.11 -15.63
N TYR A 56 -11.71 -13.20 -16.33
CA TYR A 56 -10.60 -13.45 -17.25
C TYR A 56 -10.92 -14.26 -18.52
N ARG A 57 -12.07 -14.95 -18.58
CA ARG A 57 -12.49 -15.74 -19.75
C ARG A 57 -13.52 -15.00 -20.59
N GLN A 58 -14.51 -14.39 -19.94
CA GLN A 58 -15.63 -13.74 -20.61
C GLN A 58 -15.57 -12.22 -20.53
N HIS A 59 -14.70 -11.67 -19.67
CA HIS A 59 -14.42 -10.24 -19.61
C HIS A 59 -13.01 -9.99 -19.06
N LEU A 60 -12.50 -8.77 -19.31
CA LEU A 60 -11.22 -8.31 -18.78
C LEU A 60 -11.37 -7.98 -17.30
N TYR A 61 -10.47 -8.53 -16.49
CA TYR A 61 -10.38 -8.21 -15.08
C TYR A 61 -8.93 -7.91 -14.71
N GLU A 62 -8.73 -6.75 -14.09
CA GLU A 62 -7.45 -6.08 -13.89
C GLU A 62 -6.73 -6.45 -12.61
N TYR A 63 -7.40 -7.13 -11.68
CA TYR A 63 -6.80 -7.57 -10.43
C TYR A 63 -6.47 -9.06 -10.48
N PRO A 64 -5.57 -9.57 -9.62
CA PRO A 64 -5.29 -11.00 -9.53
C PRO A 64 -6.38 -11.75 -8.73
N PRO A 65 -6.42 -13.09 -8.79
CA PRO A 65 -7.63 -13.87 -8.48
C PRO A 65 -8.17 -13.81 -7.04
N ALA A 66 -7.37 -13.46 -6.03
CA ALA A 66 -7.86 -13.43 -4.65
C ALA A 66 -8.78 -12.25 -4.37
N THR A 67 -8.79 -11.25 -5.25
CA THR A 67 -9.76 -10.16 -5.21
C THR A 67 -11.19 -10.63 -5.51
N ILE A 68 -11.38 -11.71 -6.27
CA ILE A 68 -12.71 -12.22 -6.61
C ILE A 68 -13.55 -12.52 -5.36
N PRO A 69 -13.10 -13.37 -4.41
CA PRO A 69 -13.87 -13.61 -3.19
C PRO A 69 -14.04 -12.35 -2.33
N ILE A 70 -13.04 -11.46 -2.27
CA ILE A 70 -13.13 -10.17 -1.55
C ILE A 70 -14.25 -9.30 -2.13
N LEU A 71 -14.32 -9.15 -3.46
CA LEU A 71 -15.35 -8.34 -4.09
C LEU A 71 -16.72 -9.04 -4.13
N SER A 72 -16.77 -10.38 -4.05
CA SER A 72 -18.02 -11.13 -4.10
C SER A 72 -18.71 -11.24 -2.73
N ALA A 73 -17.96 -11.27 -1.63
CA ALA A 73 -18.52 -11.44 -0.30
C ALA A 73 -19.58 -10.37 0.09
N PRO A 74 -19.39 -9.07 -0.20
CA PRO A 74 -20.39 -8.05 0.09
C PRO A 74 -21.72 -8.28 -0.65
N LEU A 75 -21.67 -8.82 -1.87
CA LEU A 75 -22.86 -9.14 -2.67
C LEU A 75 -23.62 -10.33 -2.07
N VAL A 76 -22.92 -11.31 -1.52
CA VAL A 76 -23.57 -12.44 -0.82
C VAL A 76 -24.34 -11.93 0.39
N VAL A 77 -23.77 -11.00 1.17
CA VAL A 77 -24.42 -10.39 2.34
C VAL A 77 -25.62 -9.53 1.93
N ASP A 78 -25.50 -8.79 0.83
CA ASP A 78 -26.60 -8.01 0.25
C ASP A 78 -27.77 -8.93 -0.16
N GLN A 79 -27.48 -10.02 -0.87
CA GLN A 79 -28.48 -10.97 -1.37
C GLN A 79 -29.24 -11.75 -0.29
N ILE A 80 -28.69 -11.87 0.93
CA ILE A 80 -29.41 -12.43 2.08
C ILE A 80 -30.23 -11.37 2.85
N GLY A 81 -30.31 -10.14 2.34
CA GLY A 81 -31.14 -9.06 2.87
C GLY A 81 -30.47 -8.20 3.94
N VAL A 82 -29.13 -8.21 4.04
CA VAL A 82 -28.38 -7.42 5.04
C VAL A 82 -27.63 -6.29 4.35
N GLY A 83 -28.06 -5.05 4.59
CA GLY A 83 -27.40 -3.86 4.04
C GLY A 83 -27.53 -3.76 2.52
N HIS A 84 -26.53 -3.17 1.89
CA HIS A 84 -26.38 -3.09 0.42
C HIS A 84 -24.90 -3.21 0.09
N TYR A 85 -24.56 -3.64 -1.13
CA TYR A 85 -23.20 -3.97 -1.56
C TYR A 85 -22.13 -2.98 -1.08
N TYR A 86 -22.32 -1.68 -1.35
CA TYR A 86 -21.35 -0.64 -1.04
C TYR A 86 -21.05 -0.53 0.46
N LEU A 87 -22.09 -0.47 1.32
CA LEU A 87 -21.89 -0.45 2.77
C LEU A 87 -21.25 -1.75 3.27
N ASN A 88 -21.69 -2.89 2.75
CA ASN A 88 -21.17 -4.20 3.14
C ASN A 88 -19.67 -4.31 2.84
N TYR A 89 -19.22 -3.83 1.67
CA TYR A 89 -17.80 -3.77 1.33
C TYR A 89 -17.02 -2.89 2.32
N ARG A 90 -17.52 -1.68 2.62
CA ARG A 90 -16.84 -0.78 3.56
C ARG A 90 -16.79 -1.36 4.97
N VAL A 91 -17.83 -2.07 5.40
CA VAL A 91 -17.85 -2.80 6.67
C VAL A 91 -16.84 -3.95 6.65
N GLU A 92 -16.72 -4.70 5.56
CA GLU A 92 -15.69 -5.75 5.41
C GLU A 92 -14.27 -5.18 5.60
N ILE A 93 -13.95 -4.06 4.93
CA ILE A 93 -12.64 -3.41 5.08
C ILE A 93 -12.45 -2.87 6.51
N PHE A 94 -13.49 -2.31 7.13
CA PHE A 94 -13.45 -1.85 8.52
C PHE A 94 -13.18 -3.01 9.49
N LEU A 95 -13.83 -4.16 9.33
CA LEU A 95 -13.59 -5.35 10.15
C LEU A 95 -12.16 -5.86 9.98
N PHE A 96 -11.65 -5.87 8.76
CA PHE A 96 -10.24 -6.15 8.50
C PHE A 96 -9.33 -5.13 9.21
N GLU A 97 -9.65 -3.84 9.18
CA GLU A 97 -8.84 -2.81 9.83
C GLU A 97 -8.79 -2.98 11.35
N ILE A 98 -9.88 -3.42 12.01
CA ILE A 98 -9.86 -3.74 13.45
C ILE A 98 -8.75 -4.75 13.75
N VAL A 99 -8.65 -5.82 12.94
CA VAL A 99 -7.61 -6.85 13.09
C VAL A 99 -6.23 -6.27 12.81
N LEU A 100 -6.09 -5.54 11.70
CA LEU A 100 -4.84 -4.87 11.32
C LEU A 100 -4.35 -3.96 12.45
N PHE A 101 -5.17 -3.02 12.90
CA PHE A 101 -4.83 -2.04 13.92
C PHE A 101 -4.48 -2.69 15.25
N SER A 102 -5.20 -3.75 15.65
CA SER A 102 -4.88 -4.52 16.85
C SER A 102 -3.47 -5.11 16.78
N ILE A 103 -3.11 -5.73 15.65
CA ILE A 103 -1.79 -6.30 15.42
C ILE A 103 -0.73 -5.20 15.34
N LEU A 104 -0.99 -4.11 14.62
CA LEU A 104 -0.07 -2.96 14.52
C LEU A 104 0.23 -2.38 15.90
N ALA A 105 -0.80 -2.06 16.69
CA ALA A 105 -0.64 -1.50 18.02
C ALA A 105 0.14 -2.45 18.95
N TYR A 106 -0.21 -3.74 18.92
CA TYR A 106 0.47 -4.77 19.70
C TYR A 106 1.96 -4.91 19.34
N THR A 107 2.29 -4.79 18.05
CA THR A 107 3.66 -4.81 17.55
C THR A 107 4.42 -3.55 17.95
N VAL A 108 3.84 -2.36 17.72
CA VAL A 108 4.45 -1.05 18.01
C VAL A 108 4.85 -0.93 19.48
N PHE A 109 3.99 -1.33 20.41
CA PHE A 109 4.31 -1.28 21.85
C PHE A 109 5.39 -2.30 22.29
N ARG A 110 5.76 -3.25 21.42
CA ARG A 110 6.89 -4.17 21.63
C ARG A 110 8.17 -3.78 20.91
N LEU A 111 8.11 -2.81 20.00
CA LEU A 111 9.33 -2.30 19.38
C LEU A 111 10.22 -1.66 20.45
N PRO A 112 11.55 -1.81 20.36
CA PRO A 112 12.52 -1.24 21.29
C PRO A 112 12.68 0.27 21.06
N MET A 113 11.60 1.02 21.22
CA MET A 113 11.52 2.48 21.03
C MET A 113 11.07 3.17 22.32
N LYS A 114 11.35 4.46 22.43
CA LYS A 114 10.81 5.30 23.52
C LYS A 114 9.27 5.27 23.46
N LYS A 115 8.61 5.30 24.62
CA LYS A 115 7.13 5.30 24.71
C LYS A 115 6.47 6.42 23.90
N SER A 116 7.07 7.61 23.87
CA SER A 116 6.58 8.73 23.06
C SER A 116 6.58 8.41 21.57
N MET A 117 7.58 7.66 21.09
CA MET A 117 7.66 7.22 19.70
C MET A 117 6.62 6.15 19.39
N GLN A 118 6.40 5.21 20.32
CA GLN A 118 5.35 4.20 20.18
C GLN A 118 3.98 4.85 20.06
N TRP A 119 3.64 5.81 20.94
CA TRP A 119 2.39 6.57 20.85
C TRP A 119 2.32 7.44 19.60
N GLY A 120 3.43 8.08 19.22
CA GLY A 120 3.53 8.86 17.98
C GLY A 120 3.19 8.02 16.74
N ALA A 121 3.61 6.76 16.71
CA ALA A 121 3.28 5.84 15.61
C ALA A 121 1.78 5.52 15.54
N ILE A 122 1.14 5.25 16.68
CA ILE A 122 -0.32 5.04 16.72
C ILE A 122 -1.07 6.30 16.29
N MET A 123 -0.67 7.47 16.78
CA MET A 123 -1.30 8.74 16.41
C MET A 123 -1.13 9.04 14.92
N PHE A 124 0.05 8.76 14.36
CA PHE A 124 0.26 8.88 12.92
C PHE A 124 -0.72 8.00 12.12
N TYR A 125 -0.90 6.73 12.49
CA TYR A 125 -1.85 5.84 11.80
C TYR A 125 -3.30 6.35 11.85
N LEU A 126 -3.73 6.85 13.01
CA LEU A 126 -5.08 7.38 13.19
C LEU A 126 -5.30 8.65 12.37
N ILE A 127 -4.39 9.63 12.50
CA ILE A 127 -4.46 10.91 11.78
C ILE A 127 -4.37 10.70 10.27
N ALA A 128 -3.43 9.89 9.80
CA ALA A 128 -3.27 9.61 8.38
C ALA A 128 -4.52 8.94 7.80
N GLY A 129 -5.15 8.00 8.53
CA GLY A 129 -6.42 7.42 8.09
C GLY A 129 -7.56 8.44 7.99
N VAL A 130 -7.66 9.39 8.93
CA VAL A 130 -8.65 10.48 8.86
C VAL A 130 -8.40 11.40 7.66
N LEU A 131 -7.14 11.76 7.40
CA LEU A 131 -6.78 12.55 6.20
C LEU A 131 -7.01 11.80 4.88
N ALA A 132 -6.96 10.48 4.93
CA ALA A 132 -7.17 9.58 3.80
C ALA A 132 -8.64 9.11 3.65
N LYS A 133 -9.59 9.69 4.40
CA LYS A 133 -10.97 9.16 4.53
C LYS A 133 -11.63 8.79 3.19
N ASP A 134 -11.39 9.60 2.16
CA ASP A 134 -12.07 9.53 0.86
C ASP A 134 -11.59 8.36 0.00
N PHE A 135 -10.56 7.64 0.43
CA PHE A 135 -10.12 6.41 -0.24
C PHE A 135 -9.73 5.29 0.74
N TRP A 136 -9.78 5.54 2.05
CA TRP A 136 -9.41 4.58 3.08
C TRP A 136 -10.18 3.25 2.98
N TYR A 137 -11.48 3.32 2.66
CA TYR A 137 -12.37 2.16 2.47
C TYR A 137 -12.90 2.01 1.04
N GLU A 138 -12.32 2.73 0.08
CA GLU A 138 -12.87 2.85 -1.29
C GLU A 138 -12.09 2.04 -2.32
N GLY A 139 -11.39 1.00 -1.88
CA GLY A 139 -10.53 0.21 -2.73
C GLY A 139 -9.92 -0.98 -1.99
N LEU A 140 -9.07 -1.72 -2.69
CA LEU A 140 -8.36 -2.90 -2.15
C LEU A 140 -7.07 -2.54 -1.39
N ASP A 141 -6.67 -1.27 -1.39
CA ASP A 141 -5.35 -0.80 -0.97
C ASP A 141 -5.05 -1.03 0.52
N LEU A 142 -6.04 -0.83 1.40
CA LEU A 142 -5.87 -1.09 2.84
C LEU A 142 -5.72 -2.58 3.12
N MET A 143 -6.51 -3.43 2.46
CA MET A 143 -6.38 -4.89 2.61
C MET A 143 -5.04 -5.38 2.05
N PHE A 144 -4.66 -4.89 0.86
CA PHE A 144 -3.39 -5.19 0.21
C PHE A 144 -2.19 -4.90 1.11
N PHE A 145 -1.95 -3.64 1.49
CA PHE A 145 -0.78 -3.31 2.32
C PHE A 145 -0.96 -3.64 3.80
N GLY A 146 -2.20 -3.81 4.27
CA GLY A 146 -2.50 -4.32 5.59
C GLY A 146 -2.01 -5.75 5.79
N ILE A 147 -2.31 -6.65 4.84
CA ILE A 147 -1.83 -8.04 4.89
C ILE A 147 -0.30 -8.08 4.81
N PHE A 148 0.30 -7.24 3.96
CA PHE A 148 1.75 -7.11 3.88
C PHE A 148 2.38 -6.63 5.19
N SER A 149 1.71 -5.71 5.90
CA SER A 149 2.16 -5.23 7.20
C SER A 149 2.00 -6.28 8.31
N ILE A 150 0.92 -7.07 8.27
CA ILE A 150 0.71 -8.22 9.17
C ILE A 150 1.82 -9.26 8.97
N LEU A 151 2.26 -9.50 7.72
CA LEU A 151 3.41 -10.36 7.45
C LEU A 151 4.67 -9.89 8.19
N PHE A 152 4.97 -8.59 8.20
CA PHE A 152 6.13 -8.09 8.95
C PHE A 152 5.97 -8.23 10.45
N CYS A 153 4.76 -7.95 10.98
CA CYS A 153 4.44 -8.22 12.38
C CYS A 153 4.67 -9.70 12.73
N LEU A 154 4.28 -10.63 11.84
CA LEU A 154 4.48 -12.08 12.03
C LEU A 154 5.98 -12.43 12.09
N ILE A 155 6.81 -11.87 11.21
CA ILE A 155 8.26 -12.09 11.20
C ILE A 155 8.90 -11.66 12.53
N LEU A 156 8.45 -10.55 13.12
CA LEU A 156 8.97 -10.06 14.38
C LEU A 156 8.44 -10.84 15.59
N LEU A 157 7.13 -11.10 15.64
CA LEU A 157 6.44 -11.60 16.82
C LEU A 157 6.49 -13.12 16.97
N VAL A 158 6.60 -13.85 15.85
CA VAL A 158 6.53 -15.31 15.83
C VAL A 158 7.87 -15.86 15.37
N LYS A 159 8.46 -16.74 16.19
CA LYS A 159 9.68 -17.46 15.80
C LYS A 159 9.41 -18.27 14.53
N GLN A 160 10.35 -18.25 13.60
CA GLN A 160 10.21 -18.91 12.29
C GLN A 160 11.06 -20.19 12.11
N PRO A 161 11.16 -21.13 13.08
CA PRO A 161 12.06 -22.27 12.96
C PRO A 161 11.50 -23.38 12.06
N SER A 162 10.18 -23.47 11.88
CA SER A 162 9.52 -24.61 11.25
C SER A 162 9.13 -24.32 9.80
N LEU A 163 8.93 -25.40 9.02
CA LEU A 163 8.39 -25.27 7.67
C LEU A 163 6.99 -24.63 7.70
N PHE A 164 6.14 -25.02 8.66
CA PHE A 164 4.79 -24.48 8.80
C PHE A 164 4.78 -22.96 8.98
N SER A 165 5.64 -22.40 9.85
CA SER A 165 5.68 -20.96 10.07
C SER A 165 6.11 -20.19 8.81
N ARG A 166 7.04 -20.77 8.02
CA ARG A 166 7.41 -20.24 6.70
C ARG A 166 6.27 -20.35 5.70
N ILE A 167 5.51 -21.46 5.68
CA ILE A 167 4.31 -21.60 4.82
C ILE A 167 3.31 -20.49 5.15
N VAL A 168 3.04 -20.20 6.42
CA VAL A 168 2.15 -19.10 6.81
C VAL A 168 2.69 -17.75 6.32
N THR A 169 3.99 -17.49 6.50
CA THR A 169 4.64 -16.27 6.00
C THR A 169 4.47 -16.11 4.49
N TRP A 170 4.74 -17.17 3.72
CA TRP A 170 4.59 -17.17 2.28
C TRP A 170 3.13 -17.11 1.83
N SER A 171 2.20 -17.67 2.61
CA SER A 171 0.77 -17.55 2.33
C SER A 171 0.30 -16.11 2.47
N LEU A 172 0.71 -15.39 3.53
CA LEU A 172 0.40 -13.95 3.64
C LEU A 172 1.05 -13.13 2.53
N TYR A 173 2.28 -13.48 2.14
CA TYR A 173 2.97 -12.83 1.03
C TYR A 173 2.21 -13.03 -0.28
N TRP A 174 1.90 -14.28 -0.61
CA TRP A 174 1.16 -14.61 -1.83
C TRP A 174 -0.23 -14.02 -1.83
N LEU A 175 -0.89 -13.92 -0.66
CA LEU A 175 -2.19 -13.27 -0.52
C LEU A 175 -2.09 -11.78 -0.90
N THR A 176 -1.06 -11.11 -0.41
CA THR A 176 -0.73 -9.73 -0.82
C THR A 176 -0.58 -9.62 -2.34
N VAL A 177 0.26 -10.47 -2.95
CA VAL A 177 0.50 -10.48 -4.40
C VAL A 177 -0.77 -10.84 -5.20
N SER A 178 -1.65 -11.66 -4.64
CA SER A 178 -2.92 -12.05 -5.26
C SER A 178 -4.02 -11.00 -5.16
N ILE A 179 -3.85 -9.96 -4.32
CA ILE A 179 -4.71 -8.79 -4.30
C ILE A 179 -4.22 -7.73 -5.29
N LYS A 180 -2.90 -7.46 -5.29
CA LYS A 180 -2.23 -6.67 -6.33
C LYS A 180 -0.81 -7.21 -6.54
N ILE A 181 -0.39 -7.42 -7.79
CA ILE A 181 0.94 -7.98 -8.08
C ILE A 181 2.11 -7.05 -7.68
N MET A 182 1.82 -5.81 -7.30
CA MET A 182 2.80 -4.77 -7.06
C MET A 182 3.77 -5.07 -5.90
N THR A 183 3.52 -6.07 -5.05
CA THR A 183 4.51 -6.50 -4.04
C THR A 183 5.37 -7.68 -4.50
N ALA A 184 5.15 -8.24 -5.70
CA ALA A 184 5.90 -9.39 -6.23
C ALA A 184 7.43 -9.20 -6.22
N PRO A 185 8.00 -8.02 -6.55
CA PRO A 185 9.44 -7.81 -6.46
C PRO A 185 9.98 -7.94 -5.03
N LEU A 186 9.16 -7.67 -4.01
CA LEU A 186 9.57 -7.74 -2.60
C LEU A 186 9.74 -9.18 -2.08
N ALA A 187 9.46 -10.21 -2.88
CA ALA A 187 9.86 -11.59 -2.57
C ALA A 187 11.38 -11.70 -2.43
N VAL A 188 12.13 -10.98 -3.26
CA VAL A 188 13.60 -11.04 -3.32
C VAL A 188 14.23 -10.78 -1.95
N PRO A 189 14.00 -9.62 -1.28
CA PRO A 189 14.57 -9.39 0.04
C PRO A 189 14.09 -10.37 1.11
N ILE A 190 12.88 -10.96 1.00
CA ILE A 190 12.38 -11.98 1.93
C ILE A 190 13.16 -13.29 1.78
N VAL A 191 13.34 -13.77 0.53
CA VAL A 191 14.11 -14.98 0.23
C VAL A 191 15.56 -14.84 0.65
N LEU A 192 16.17 -13.67 0.42
CA LEU A 192 17.57 -13.39 0.76
C LEU A 192 17.88 -13.69 2.24
N LEU A 193 16.94 -13.41 3.15
CA LEU A 193 17.14 -13.64 4.59
C LEU A 193 17.20 -15.13 4.98
N GLU A 194 16.64 -16.02 4.18
CA GLU A 194 16.53 -17.46 4.47
C GLU A 194 17.36 -18.34 3.52
N MET A 195 18.26 -17.73 2.73
CA MET A 195 19.09 -18.43 1.72
C MET A 195 19.90 -19.62 2.27
N LYS A 196 20.22 -19.64 3.57
CA LYS A 196 20.91 -20.77 4.21
C LYS A 196 20.10 -22.06 4.16
N ASN A 197 18.77 -21.97 4.23
CA ASN A 197 17.85 -23.10 4.23
C ASN A 197 16.96 -23.10 2.97
N TRP A 198 17.56 -22.84 1.80
CA TRP A 198 16.82 -22.62 0.56
C TRP A 198 15.82 -23.75 0.21
N LYS A 199 16.11 -25.02 0.54
CA LYS A 199 15.18 -26.14 0.28
C LYS A 199 13.89 -26.00 1.08
N ARG A 200 13.99 -25.62 2.36
CA ARG A 200 12.82 -25.36 3.23
C ARG A 200 12.07 -24.15 2.71
N GLU A 201 12.81 -23.10 2.36
CA GLU A 201 12.24 -21.85 1.88
C GLU A 201 11.47 -22.05 0.56
N PHE A 202 12.06 -22.78 -0.39
CA PHE A 202 11.42 -23.12 -1.66
C PHE A 202 10.15 -23.95 -1.49
N LYS A 203 10.17 -24.96 -0.60
CA LYS A 203 8.96 -25.72 -0.24
C LYS A 203 7.87 -24.82 0.33
N ALA A 204 8.24 -23.88 1.20
CA ALA A 204 7.30 -22.94 1.80
C ALA A 204 6.71 -21.96 0.76
N ILE A 205 7.55 -21.46 -0.16
CA ILE A 205 7.12 -20.62 -1.30
C ILE A 205 6.06 -21.34 -2.13
N ILE A 206 6.35 -22.58 -2.55
CA ILE A 206 5.43 -23.37 -3.37
C ILE A 206 4.14 -23.68 -2.61
N ALA A 207 4.25 -24.16 -1.37
CA ALA A 207 3.06 -24.50 -0.59
C ALA A 207 2.17 -23.27 -0.33
N GLY A 208 2.75 -22.13 0.05
CA GLY A 208 2.01 -20.88 0.19
C GLY A 208 1.37 -20.41 -1.12
N PHE A 209 2.07 -20.57 -2.24
CA PHE A 209 1.54 -20.26 -3.57
C PHE A 209 0.34 -21.14 -3.89
N LEU A 210 0.44 -22.45 -3.70
CA LEU A 210 -0.66 -23.39 -3.98
C LEU A 210 -1.90 -23.12 -3.12
N ILE A 211 -1.71 -22.76 -1.84
CA ILE A 211 -2.81 -22.42 -0.92
C ILE A 211 -3.58 -21.19 -1.41
N ILE A 212 -2.87 -20.13 -1.83
CA ILE A 212 -3.48 -18.84 -2.15
C ILE A 212 -3.88 -18.72 -3.62
N TRP A 213 -2.98 -19.09 -4.52
CA TRP A 213 -3.17 -18.95 -5.97
C TRP A 213 -3.71 -20.22 -6.61
N GLY A 214 -3.28 -21.40 -6.15
CA GLY A 214 -3.66 -22.67 -6.75
C GLY A 214 -5.18 -22.88 -6.78
N LEU A 215 -5.87 -22.59 -5.68
CA LEU A 215 -7.32 -22.75 -5.59
C LEU A 215 -8.09 -21.75 -6.48
N PRO A 216 -7.88 -20.42 -6.42
CA PRO A 216 -8.54 -19.49 -7.33
C PRO A 216 -8.23 -19.75 -8.81
N LEU A 217 -6.97 -20.04 -9.16
CA LEU A 217 -6.62 -20.34 -10.56
C LEU A 217 -7.37 -21.58 -11.08
N ALA A 218 -7.50 -22.62 -10.25
CA ALA A 218 -8.24 -23.82 -10.60
C ALA A 218 -9.76 -23.56 -10.74
N LEU A 219 -10.34 -22.80 -9.80
CA LEU A 219 -11.78 -22.51 -9.78
C LEU A 219 -12.20 -21.56 -10.91
N TYR A 220 -11.45 -20.49 -11.13
CA TYR A 220 -11.83 -19.42 -12.06
C TYR A 220 -11.20 -19.57 -13.45
N ARG A 221 -10.35 -20.59 -13.66
CA ARG A 221 -9.61 -20.85 -14.91
C ARG A 221 -8.96 -19.57 -15.46
N SER A 222 -8.39 -18.79 -14.54
CA SER A 222 -7.88 -17.45 -14.81
C SER A 222 -6.63 -17.50 -15.68
N SER A 223 -6.61 -16.71 -16.75
CA SER A 223 -5.38 -16.49 -17.48
C SER A 223 -4.63 -15.29 -16.90
N LEU A 224 -3.52 -15.56 -16.22
CA LEU A 224 -2.58 -14.52 -15.78
C LEU A 224 -2.10 -13.63 -16.93
N SER A 225 -2.13 -14.12 -18.18
CA SER A 225 -1.76 -13.32 -19.35
C SER A 225 -2.73 -12.17 -19.63
N VAL A 226 -4.02 -12.30 -19.28
CA VAL A 226 -5.03 -11.24 -19.46
C VAL A 226 -4.72 -10.06 -18.56
N PHE A 227 -4.38 -10.35 -17.31
CA PHE A 227 -3.90 -9.35 -16.35
C PHE A 227 -2.63 -8.64 -16.84
N ILE A 228 -1.65 -9.40 -17.36
CA ILE A 228 -0.40 -8.84 -17.90
C ILE A 228 -0.67 -7.97 -19.13
N PHE A 229 -1.51 -8.44 -20.06
CA PHE A 229 -1.91 -7.69 -21.24
C PHE A 229 -2.55 -6.35 -20.85
N PHE A 230 -3.50 -6.38 -19.92
CA PHE A 230 -4.19 -5.18 -19.44
C PHE A 230 -3.21 -4.12 -18.88
N HIS A 231 -2.22 -4.53 -18.10
CA HIS A 231 -1.19 -3.60 -17.61
C HIS A 231 -0.18 -3.13 -18.67
N ALA A 232 0.08 -3.95 -19.68
CA ALA A 232 0.97 -3.60 -20.80
C ALA A 232 0.35 -2.49 -21.67
N VAL A 233 -0.96 -2.57 -21.94
CA VAL A 233 -1.67 -1.64 -22.82
C VAL A 233 -2.17 -0.37 -22.14
N ARG A 234 -2.36 -0.37 -20.81
CA ARG A 234 -2.79 0.81 -20.05
C ARG A 234 -1.88 2.02 -20.29
N GLN A 235 -2.49 3.18 -20.54
CA GLN A 235 -1.79 4.45 -20.67
C GLN A 235 -1.54 5.09 -19.30
N MET A 236 -0.99 6.29 -19.30
CA MET A 236 -0.76 7.06 -18.08
C MET A 236 -2.08 7.56 -17.49
N LYS A 237 -2.36 7.18 -16.24
CA LYS A 237 -3.51 7.66 -15.47
C LYS A 237 -3.33 9.15 -15.15
N TYR A 238 -4.37 9.98 -15.28
CA TYR A 238 -4.24 11.42 -15.03
C TYR A 238 -3.89 11.75 -13.58
N ALA A 239 -4.20 10.85 -12.64
CA ALA A 239 -3.84 11.01 -11.24
C ALA A 239 -2.44 10.47 -10.90
N SER A 240 -1.69 9.94 -11.88
CA SER A 240 -0.34 9.42 -11.67
C SER A 240 0.65 10.52 -11.31
N PHE A 241 1.70 10.21 -10.55
CA PHE A 241 2.73 11.20 -10.23
C PHE A 241 3.41 11.75 -11.50
N GLY A 242 3.64 10.89 -12.50
CA GLY A 242 4.19 11.27 -13.81
C GLY A 242 3.27 12.13 -14.67
N SER A 243 1.95 12.13 -14.41
CA SER A 243 0.99 12.93 -15.17
C SER A 243 1.22 14.43 -15.00
N TYR A 244 1.92 14.84 -13.94
CA TYR A 244 2.30 16.24 -13.72
C TYR A 244 3.06 16.80 -14.93
N ILE A 245 3.91 16.01 -15.58
CA ILE A 245 4.65 16.42 -16.78
C ILE A 245 3.66 16.71 -17.93
N VAL A 246 2.68 15.82 -18.12
CA VAL A 246 1.63 15.96 -19.15
C VAL A 246 0.76 17.16 -18.85
N GLU A 247 0.33 17.33 -17.59
CA GLU A 247 -0.49 18.46 -17.13
C GLU A 247 0.19 19.80 -17.38
N VAL A 248 1.44 19.93 -16.93
CA VAL A 248 2.22 21.16 -17.13
C VAL A 248 2.34 21.45 -18.61
N ILE A 249 2.78 20.50 -19.45
CA ILE A 249 2.93 20.78 -20.89
C ILE A 249 1.58 21.11 -21.55
N ASN A 250 0.52 20.40 -21.19
CA ASN A 250 -0.81 20.60 -21.74
C ASN A 250 -1.41 21.98 -21.42
N GLU A 251 -0.98 22.64 -20.34
CA GLU A 251 -1.40 24.02 -20.07
C GLU A 251 -1.00 24.99 -21.20
N PHE A 252 0.07 24.68 -21.93
CA PHE A 252 0.64 25.47 -23.00
C PHE A 252 0.16 24.98 -24.37
N THR A 253 0.20 23.67 -24.58
CA THR A 253 -0.07 23.08 -25.90
C THR A 253 -1.55 22.85 -26.16
N LYS A 254 -2.36 22.68 -25.10
CA LYS A 254 -3.77 22.23 -25.19
C LYS A 254 -3.94 20.98 -26.08
N SER A 255 -2.90 20.16 -26.20
CA SER A 255 -2.84 19.00 -27.08
C SER A 255 -3.42 17.72 -26.46
N GLU A 256 -3.67 17.72 -25.16
CA GLU A 256 -4.06 16.55 -24.38
C GLU A 256 -5.46 16.71 -23.78
N HIS A 257 -6.21 15.62 -23.69
CA HIS A 257 -7.49 15.56 -22.99
C HIS A 257 -7.54 14.39 -22.02
N ARG A 258 -8.43 14.48 -21.01
CA ARG A 258 -8.64 13.42 -20.01
C ARG A 258 -9.79 12.53 -20.44
N SER A 259 -9.57 11.22 -20.46
CA SER A 259 -10.66 10.26 -20.60
C SER A 259 -11.53 10.27 -19.34
N VAL A 260 -12.84 10.31 -19.53
CA VAL A 260 -13.84 10.22 -18.45
C VAL A 260 -14.34 8.78 -18.26
N SER A 261 -13.84 7.82 -19.02
CA SER A 261 -14.23 6.43 -18.94
C SER A 261 -13.54 5.74 -17.76
N PRO A 262 -14.29 5.28 -16.73
CA PRO A 262 -13.75 4.43 -15.68
C PRO A 262 -13.29 3.08 -16.27
N PRO A 263 -12.32 2.39 -15.64
CA PRO A 263 -11.64 2.72 -14.38
C PRO A 263 -10.30 3.47 -14.58
N ASP A 264 -9.90 3.70 -15.83
CA ASP A 264 -8.50 3.99 -16.16
C ASP A 264 -8.17 5.48 -16.13
N PHE A 265 -9.13 6.35 -16.49
CA PHE A 265 -9.00 7.79 -16.32
C PHE A 265 -7.69 8.34 -16.90
N GLU A 266 -7.44 8.06 -18.17
CA GLU A 266 -6.13 8.25 -18.82
C GLU A 266 -5.98 9.66 -19.42
N TRP A 267 -4.73 10.10 -19.59
CA TRP A 267 -4.40 11.20 -20.50
C TRP A 267 -4.26 10.69 -21.93
N ILE A 268 -4.88 11.40 -22.87
CA ILE A 268 -4.85 11.08 -24.30
C ILE A 268 -4.26 12.26 -25.08
N GLY A 269 -3.18 11.99 -25.81
CA GLY A 269 -2.51 12.93 -26.68
C GLY A 269 -1.04 12.57 -26.91
N PRO A 270 -0.32 13.35 -27.76
CA PRO A 270 1.05 13.06 -28.13
C PRO A 270 2.03 13.13 -26.95
N VAL A 271 1.85 14.09 -26.03
CA VAL A 271 2.73 14.23 -24.85
C VAL A 271 2.48 13.08 -23.88
N ALA A 272 1.21 12.74 -23.63
CA ALA A 272 0.84 11.62 -22.77
C ALA A 272 1.45 10.30 -23.27
N HIS A 273 1.46 10.06 -24.59
CA HIS A 273 2.09 8.88 -25.19
C HIS A 273 3.60 8.85 -24.92
N GLN A 274 4.33 9.94 -25.19
CA GLN A 274 5.78 10.00 -24.97
C GLN A 274 6.15 9.81 -23.50
N VAL A 275 5.44 10.49 -22.60
CA VAL A 275 5.67 10.34 -21.16
C VAL A 275 5.35 8.91 -20.71
N THR A 276 4.30 8.28 -21.27
CA THR A 276 3.99 6.87 -21.00
C THR A 276 5.15 5.94 -21.41
N GLU A 277 5.75 6.12 -22.58
CA GLU A 277 6.91 5.31 -23.03
C GLU A 277 8.13 5.48 -22.12
N ILE A 278 8.42 6.72 -21.67
CA ILE A 278 9.49 6.97 -20.71
C ILE A 278 9.23 6.22 -19.40
N PHE A 279 8.02 6.32 -18.86
CA PHE A 279 7.66 5.70 -17.59
C PHE A 279 7.55 4.17 -17.68
N LYS A 280 7.27 3.59 -18.87
CA LYS A 280 7.36 2.14 -19.11
C LYS A 280 8.77 1.60 -18.84
N VAL A 281 9.82 2.40 -19.05
CA VAL A 281 11.21 2.02 -18.79
C VAL A 281 11.67 2.44 -17.40
N LEU A 282 11.34 3.67 -16.96
CA LEU A 282 11.75 4.17 -15.64
C LEU A 282 11.17 3.34 -14.49
N PHE A 283 9.93 2.87 -14.61
CA PHE A 283 9.26 2.07 -13.60
C PHE A 283 10.03 0.78 -13.24
N PRO A 284 10.26 -0.16 -14.19
CA PRO A 284 11.03 -1.37 -13.90
C PRO A 284 12.48 -1.06 -13.52
N ALA A 285 13.11 -0.04 -14.11
CA ALA A 285 14.46 0.36 -13.74
C ALA A 285 14.56 0.78 -12.26
N ALA A 286 13.61 1.58 -11.77
CA ALA A 286 13.57 2.01 -10.37
C ALA A 286 13.40 0.81 -9.41
N ILE A 287 12.54 -0.16 -9.77
CA ILE A 287 12.39 -1.40 -9.02
C ILE A 287 13.73 -2.15 -8.95
N LEU A 288 14.41 -2.33 -10.08
CA LEU A 288 15.72 -3.00 -10.13
C LEU A 288 16.78 -2.27 -9.30
N VAL A 289 16.80 -0.94 -9.31
CA VAL A 289 17.71 -0.14 -8.47
C VAL A 289 17.45 -0.39 -6.98
N VAL A 290 16.18 -0.37 -6.54
CA VAL A 290 15.85 -0.66 -5.13
C VAL A 290 16.24 -2.09 -4.77
N MET A 291 15.99 -3.08 -5.63
CA MET A 291 16.36 -4.47 -5.39
C MET A 291 17.88 -4.66 -5.32
N TYR A 292 18.64 -3.98 -6.19
CA TYR A 292 20.10 -3.98 -6.16
C TYR A 292 20.64 -3.38 -4.86
N ILE A 293 20.08 -2.24 -4.43
CA ILE A 293 20.45 -1.59 -3.15
C ILE A 293 20.12 -2.51 -1.96
N ALA A 294 18.96 -3.16 -1.98
CA ALA A 294 18.55 -4.13 -0.97
C ALA A 294 19.56 -5.29 -0.90
N TRP A 295 19.89 -5.91 -2.04
CA TRP A 295 20.89 -6.98 -2.11
C TRP A 295 22.28 -6.54 -1.62
N LYS A 296 22.76 -5.35 -2.03
CA LYS A 296 24.03 -4.79 -1.56
C LYS A 296 24.05 -4.65 -0.04
N ARG A 297 22.97 -4.12 0.54
CA ARG A 297 22.81 -3.97 2.00
C ARG A 297 22.73 -5.31 2.72
N TYR A 298 22.00 -6.28 2.16
CA TYR A 298 21.98 -7.65 2.67
C TYR A 298 23.40 -8.21 2.79
N ARG A 299 24.24 -8.09 1.75
CA ARG A 299 25.62 -8.57 1.79
C ARG A 299 26.48 -7.86 2.85
N GLN A 300 26.30 -6.56 3.01
CA GLN A 300 27.05 -5.77 4.00
C GLN A 300 26.68 -6.14 5.45
N HIS A 301 25.43 -6.52 5.70
CA HIS A 301 24.88 -6.71 7.06
C HIS A 301 24.44 -8.15 7.36
N VAL A 302 24.84 -9.14 6.55
CA VAL A 302 24.38 -10.54 6.67
C VAL A 302 24.59 -11.14 8.06
N LYS A 303 25.63 -10.72 8.79
CA LYS A 303 25.92 -11.18 10.16
C LYS A 303 24.90 -10.66 11.19
N GLU A 304 24.39 -9.45 10.99
CA GLU A 304 23.42 -8.81 11.88
C GLU A 304 21.98 -9.27 11.56
N LEU A 305 21.73 -9.63 10.30
CA LEU A 305 20.46 -10.16 9.78
C LEU A 305 20.10 -11.57 10.29
N VAL A 306 20.78 -12.06 11.32
CA VAL A 306 20.38 -13.24 12.09
C VAL A 306 19.33 -12.88 13.17
N ASN A 307 19.31 -11.62 13.61
CA ASN A 307 18.34 -11.15 14.60
C ASN A 307 16.97 -10.84 13.95
N PRO A 308 15.84 -11.37 14.47
CA PRO A 308 14.51 -11.11 13.91
C PRO A 308 14.13 -9.62 13.84
N PHE A 309 14.53 -8.81 14.82
CA PHE A 309 14.26 -7.37 14.83
C PHE A 309 15.02 -6.64 13.71
N THR A 310 16.27 -7.05 13.48
CA THR A 310 17.07 -6.55 12.36
C THR A 310 16.45 -6.93 11.01
N GLN A 311 16.04 -8.19 10.85
CA GLN A 311 15.38 -8.68 9.64
C GLN A 311 14.10 -7.89 9.36
N TYR A 312 13.24 -7.75 10.36
CA TYR A 312 12.03 -6.93 10.32
C TYR A 312 12.30 -5.50 9.87
N THR A 313 13.28 -4.83 10.51
CA THR A 313 13.64 -3.44 10.19
C THR A 313 14.13 -3.29 8.75
N TYR A 314 14.99 -4.22 8.31
CA TYR A 314 15.49 -4.27 6.95
C TYR A 314 14.37 -4.43 5.92
N LEU A 315 13.44 -5.37 6.15
CA LEU A 315 12.33 -5.63 5.22
C LEU A 315 11.38 -4.44 5.09
N ILE A 316 11.02 -3.79 6.20
CA ILE A 316 10.17 -2.59 6.17
C ILE A 316 10.89 -1.44 5.46
N ALA A 317 12.18 -1.23 5.73
CA ALA A 317 12.96 -0.17 5.08
C ALA A 317 13.02 -0.36 3.55
N VAL A 318 13.29 -1.58 3.09
CA VAL A 318 13.31 -1.91 1.65
C VAL A 318 11.92 -1.74 1.05
N SER A 319 10.88 -2.16 1.76
CA SER A 319 9.49 -2.01 1.31
C SER A 319 9.06 -0.56 1.19
N LEU A 320 9.44 0.30 2.14
CA LEU A 320 9.17 1.74 2.08
C LEU A 320 9.93 2.40 0.94
N ALA A 321 11.23 2.10 0.78
CA ALA A 321 12.01 2.59 -0.36
C ALA A 321 11.39 2.14 -1.69
N TYR A 322 10.93 0.89 -1.76
CA TYR A 322 10.22 0.36 -2.92
C TYR A 322 8.92 1.14 -3.20
N VAL A 323 8.06 1.33 -2.19
CA VAL A 323 6.80 2.08 -2.30
C VAL A 323 7.03 3.50 -2.80
N PHE A 324 8.00 4.24 -2.24
CA PHE A 324 8.27 5.60 -2.70
C PHE A 324 8.88 5.64 -4.11
N ALA A 325 9.72 4.66 -4.48
CA ALA A 325 10.27 4.57 -5.83
C ALA A 325 9.19 4.30 -6.88
N ILE A 326 8.26 3.37 -6.61
CA ILE A 326 7.18 3.04 -7.55
C ILE A 326 6.15 4.16 -7.66
N PHE A 327 5.91 4.95 -6.61
CA PHE A 327 5.04 6.12 -6.73
C PHE A 327 5.63 7.15 -7.67
N LEU A 328 6.93 7.44 -7.53
CA LEU A 328 7.62 8.42 -8.38
C LEU A 328 7.70 8.01 -9.85
N THR A 329 7.70 6.70 -10.13
CA THR A 329 8.02 6.17 -11.46
C THR A 329 6.88 5.38 -12.10
N GLY A 330 5.77 5.17 -11.40
CA GLY A 330 4.68 4.35 -11.90
C GLY A 330 3.61 5.17 -12.65
N LYS A 331 3.24 4.69 -13.84
CA LYS A 331 2.29 5.36 -14.74
C LYS A 331 0.82 5.29 -14.32
N THR A 332 0.47 4.46 -13.34
CA THR A 332 -0.92 4.22 -12.91
C THR A 332 -1.24 4.73 -11.50
N PHE A 333 -0.33 5.43 -10.83
CA PHE A 333 -0.40 5.67 -9.38
C PHE A 333 -1.29 6.84 -8.92
N SER A 334 -2.56 6.61 -8.55
CA SER A 334 -3.50 7.59 -7.96
C SER A 334 -3.42 7.76 -6.42
N SER A 335 -4.11 8.77 -5.87
CA SER A 335 -4.18 9.09 -4.43
C SER A 335 -4.44 7.90 -3.48
N PRO A 336 -5.28 6.89 -3.81
CA PRO A 336 -5.48 5.71 -2.96
C PRO A 336 -4.22 4.95 -2.56
N PHE A 337 -3.17 5.04 -3.37
CA PHE A 337 -1.93 4.34 -3.08
C PHE A 337 -1.24 4.87 -1.83
N HIS A 338 -1.47 6.11 -1.40
CA HIS A 338 -0.93 6.65 -0.16
C HIS A 338 -1.18 5.77 1.08
N ILE A 339 -2.22 4.93 1.06
CA ILE A 339 -2.48 3.91 2.08
C ILE A 339 -1.29 2.95 2.28
N TRP A 340 -0.48 2.72 1.24
CA TRP A 340 0.56 1.69 1.21
C TRP A 340 1.68 1.95 2.22
N TYR A 341 2.14 3.18 2.35
CA TYR A 341 3.21 3.50 3.28
C TYR A 341 2.72 3.73 4.71
N ILE A 342 1.43 4.00 4.94
CA ILE A 342 0.90 4.36 6.26
C ILE A 342 1.13 3.26 7.31
N PRO A 343 0.72 1.99 7.11
CA PRO A 343 0.98 0.94 8.08
C PRO A 343 2.47 0.61 8.19
N LEU A 344 3.24 0.74 7.10
CA LEU A 344 4.69 0.51 7.12
C LEU A 344 5.46 1.56 7.93
N LEU A 345 5.15 2.86 7.76
CA LEU A 345 5.72 3.95 8.55
C LEU A 345 5.31 3.85 10.02
N THR A 346 4.09 3.38 10.30
CA THR A 346 3.62 3.08 11.67
C THR A 346 4.49 2.00 12.32
N LEU A 347 4.88 0.98 11.55
CA LEU A 347 5.67 -0.15 12.02
C LEU A 347 7.19 0.11 12.06
N PHE A 348 7.68 1.15 11.38
CA PHE A 348 9.11 1.36 11.25
C PHE A 348 9.76 1.79 12.59
N PRO A 349 10.81 1.09 13.06
CA PRO A 349 11.45 1.39 14.34
C PRO A 349 12.49 2.50 14.19
N TYR A 350 12.05 3.76 14.22
CA TYR A 350 12.95 4.92 14.12
C TYR A 350 13.98 4.96 15.24
N LYS A 351 15.17 5.51 14.95
CA LYS A 351 16.24 5.64 15.97
C LYS A 351 15.92 6.69 17.03
N ASN A 352 15.25 7.75 16.62
CA ASN A 352 14.92 8.90 17.46
C ASN A 352 13.66 9.61 16.97
N LEU A 353 13.11 10.47 17.83
CA LEU A 353 11.91 11.26 17.55
C LEU A 353 12.08 12.18 16.33
N LYS A 354 13.28 12.71 16.07
CA LYS A 354 13.52 13.60 14.93
C LYS A 354 13.30 12.88 13.60
N GLN A 355 13.84 11.67 13.46
CA GLN A 355 13.62 10.84 12.27
C GLN A 355 12.16 10.43 12.10
N GLN A 356 11.50 10.08 13.21
CA GLN A 356 10.08 9.72 13.18
C GLN A 356 9.20 10.89 12.75
N TRP A 357 9.38 12.07 13.37
CA TRP A 357 8.63 13.27 13.01
C TRP A 357 8.91 13.73 11.60
N PHE A 358 10.17 13.67 11.15
CA PHE A 358 10.50 13.94 9.75
C PHE A 358 9.68 13.05 8.82
N ALA A 359 9.68 11.74 9.04
CA ALA A 359 8.96 10.82 8.18
C ALA A 359 7.43 11.04 8.23
N TYR A 360 6.88 11.24 9.42
CA TYR A 360 5.43 11.45 9.61
C TYR A 360 4.96 12.78 9.04
N VAL A 361 5.67 13.88 9.27
CA VAL A 361 5.31 15.19 8.71
C VAL A 361 5.43 15.16 7.19
N SER A 362 6.50 14.58 6.63
CA SER A 362 6.62 14.43 5.18
C SER A 362 5.49 13.60 4.58
N ALA A 363 5.12 12.48 5.21
CA ALA A 363 4.03 11.64 4.76
C ALA A 363 2.66 12.32 4.88
N LEU A 364 2.37 12.99 6.00
CA LEU A 364 1.11 13.72 6.20
C LEU A 364 0.98 14.94 5.27
N LEU A 365 2.10 15.64 5.00
CA LEU A 365 2.12 16.76 4.05
C LEU A 365 1.80 16.26 2.63
N MET A 366 2.46 15.19 2.20
CA MET A 366 2.24 14.57 0.91
C MET A 366 0.81 14.06 0.76
N LEU A 367 0.30 13.35 1.77
CA LEU A 367 -1.09 12.90 1.84
C LEU A 367 -2.04 14.10 1.73
N GLY A 368 -1.88 15.11 2.59
CA GLY A 368 -2.76 16.29 2.59
C GLY A 368 -2.77 17.03 1.26
N MET A 369 -1.62 17.15 0.59
CA MET A 369 -1.55 17.83 -0.71
C MET A 369 -2.26 17.06 -1.84
N ASP A 370 -2.24 15.73 -1.79
CA ASP A 370 -2.84 14.88 -2.81
C ASP A 370 -4.32 14.52 -2.54
N THR A 371 -4.84 14.87 -1.35
CA THR A 371 -6.17 14.41 -0.90
C THR A 371 -7.07 15.52 -0.36
N SER A 372 -6.50 16.63 0.12
CA SER A 372 -7.26 17.70 0.75
C SER A 372 -7.62 18.80 -0.25
N SER A 373 -8.91 19.17 -0.26
CA SER A 373 -9.39 20.38 -0.94
C SER A 373 -8.93 21.66 -0.24
N TYR A 374 -8.50 21.60 1.02
CA TYR A 374 -8.06 22.78 1.78
C TYR A 374 -6.69 23.32 1.33
N LEU A 375 -5.90 22.52 0.62
CA LEU A 375 -4.59 22.92 0.08
C LEU A 375 -4.66 23.23 -1.42
N ILE A 376 -5.85 23.54 -1.97
CA ILE A 376 -5.98 23.91 -3.38
C ILE A 376 -5.36 25.30 -3.59
N ALA A 377 -4.35 25.39 -4.44
CA ALA A 377 -3.85 26.66 -4.93
C ALA A 377 -4.72 27.13 -6.11
N PRO A 378 -5.08 28.41 -6.20
CA PRO A 378 -5.86 28.93 -7.31
C PRO A 378 -5.07 28.83 -8.62
N LYS A 379 -5.76 28.64 -9.74
CA LYS A 379 -5.16 28.64 -11.09
C LYS A 379 -4.81 30.06 -11.54
N LEU A 380 -3.89 30.70 -10.82
CA LEU A 380 -3.35 32.01 -11.16
C LEU A 380 -2.00 31.83 -11.84
N HIS A 381 -1.84 32.48 -12.99
CA HIS A 381 -0.58 32.53 -13.73
C HIS A 381 0.45 33.36 -12.95
N ILE A 382 1.66 32.83 -12.79
CA ILE A 382 2.74 33.51 -12.08
C ILE A 382 3.43 34.44 -13.06
N TRP A 383 3.34 35.76 -12.85
CA TRP A 383 4.06 36.78 -13.63
C TRP A 383 3.85 36.69 -15.15
N GLY A 384 2.62 36.40 -15.59
CA GLY A 384 2.31 36.21 -17.02
C GLY A 384 2.89 34.94 -17.63
N SER A 385 3.52 34.07 -16.80
CA SER A 385 3.96 32.76 -17.22
C SER A 385 2.75 31.82 -17.38
N PRO A 386 2.79 30.92 -18.38
CA PRO A 386 1.87 29.79 -18.47
C PRO A 386 1.90 28.86 -17.24
N ILE A 387 2.93 28.93 -16.38
CA ILE A 387 2.97 28.20 -15.10
C ILE A 387 2.00 28.84 -14.09
N THR A 388 1.11 28.02 -13.53
CA THR A 388 0.18 28.43 -12.48
C THR A 388 0.69 28.14 -11.06
N LEU A 389 0.13 28.82 -10.06
CA LEU A 389 0.36 28.51 -8.65
C LEU A 389 -0.04 27.06 -8.30
N THR A 390 -1.04 26.50 -9.00
CA THR A 390 -1.41 25.08 -8.88
C THR A 390 -0.25 24.17 -9.29
N ASN A 391 0.42 24.43 -10.41
CA ASN A 391 1.57 23.60 -10.83
C ASN A 391 2.71 23.70 -9.82
N VAL A 392 3.01 24.90 -9.32
CA VAL A 392 4.07 25.07 -8.32
C VAL A 392 3.75 24.28 -7.06
N ARG A 393 2.52 24.39 -6.54
CA ARG A 393 2.04 23.61 -5.40
C ARG A 393 2.11 22.10 -5.66
N ASP A 394 1.73 21.65 -6.85
CA ASP A 394 1.79 20.23 -7.22
C ASP A 394 3.24 19.75 -7.38
N ALA A 395 4.18 20.61 -7.80
CA ALA A 395 5.61 20.29 -7.80
C ALA A 395 6.16 20.07 -6.38
N PHE A 396 5.62 20.76 -5.38
CA PHE A 396 6.06 20.58 -3.99
C PHE A 396 5.77 19.17 -3.46
N ARG A 397 4.87 18.38 -4.07
CA ARG A 397 4.56 17.01 -3.61
C ARG A 397 5.68 16.01 -3.83
N PHE A 398 6.57 16.31 -4.79
CA PHE A 398 7.73 15.48 -5.07
C PHE A 398 8.81 15.60 -3.99
N ILE A 399 8.92 16.76 -3.32
CA ILE A 399 9.94 16.99 -2.29
C ILE A 399 9.82 16.00 -1.12
N PRO A 400 8.69 15.89 -0.40
CA PRO A 400 8.58 14.92 0.69
C PRO A 400 8.77 13.48 0.21
N MET A 401 8.33 13.14 -1.01
CA MET A 401 8.52 11.82 -1.61
C MET A 401 10.00 11.47 -1.82
N PHE A 402 10.78 12.35 -2.46
CA PHE A 402 12.22 12.15 -2.68
C PHE A 402 13.00 12.12 -1.36
N LEU A 403 12.61 12.97 -0.40
CA LEU A 403 13.18 13.00 0.94
C LEU A 403 12.95 11.67 1.68
N LEU A 404 11.74 11.14 1.63
CA LEU A 404 11.41 9.83 2.22
C LEU A 404 12.13 8.68 1.52
N LEU A 405 12.14 8.67 0.18
CA LEU A 405 12.89 7.66 -0.59
C LEU A 405 14.38 7.68 -0.20
N SER A 406 15.01 8.85 -0.19
CA SER A 406 16.41 9.04 0.20
C SER A 406 16.65 8.59 1.65
N PHE A 407 15.75 8.93 2.56
CA PHE A 407 15.82 8.50 3.96
C PHE A 407 15.83 6.97 4.10
N PHE A 408 14.94 6.25 3.43
CA PHE A 408 14.92 4.79 3.50
C PHE A 408 16.05 4.12 2.72
N LEU A 409 16.53 4.73 1.62
CA LEU A 409 17.70 4.29 0.86
C LEU A 409 19.05 4.56 1.55
N LYS A 410 19.12 5.50 2.51
CA LYS A 410 20.35 5.81 3.27
C LYS A 410 20.28 5.30 4.71
N GLU A 411 19.31 5.78 5.49
CA GLU A 411 19.23 5.59 6.94
C GLU A 411 18.37 4.39 7.37
N GLY A 412 17.45 3.93 6.53
CA GLY A 412 16.46 2.89 6.84
C GLY A 412 17.04 1.57 7.37
N THR A 413 18.31 1.28 7.11
CA THR A 413 19.01 0.08 7.62
C THR A 413 20.04 0.37 8.70
N MET A 414 20.30 1.63 9.04
CA MET A 414 21.39 2.02 9.94
C MET A 414 21.04 1.90 11.44
N GLY A 415 19.85 1.37 11.80
CA GLY A 415 19.54 0.96 13.18
C GLY A 415 20.40 -0.20 13.69
N LEU A 416 21.30 -0.70 12.84
CA LEU A 416 22.14 -1.86 13.05
C LEU A 416 23.44 -1.63 13.82
N LYS A 417 23.76 -0.37 14.16
CA LYS A 417 24.90 -0.12 15.05
C LYS A 417 24.48 -0.39 16.50
N LYS A 418 24.99 -1.52 17.01
CA LYS A 418 25.04 -1.96 18.42
C LYS A 418 24.80 -0.80 19.42
N SER A 419 23.75 -0.93 20.23
CA SER A 419 23.80 -0.52 21.64
C SER A 419 24.60 -1.53 22.42
#